data_AF-A0A7X8GRF8-F1
#
_entry.id   AF-A0A7X8GRF8-F1
#
_cell.length_a   1.000
_cell.length_b   1.000
_cell.length_c   1.000
_cell.angle_alpha   90.00
_cell.angle_beta   90.00
_cell.angle_gamma   90.00
#
_symmetry.space_group_name_H-M   'P 1'
#
loop_
_entity.id
_entity.type
_entity.pdbx_description
1 polymer ?
#
loop_
_entity_poly.entity_id
_entity_poly.type
_entity_poly.pdbx_seq_one_letter_code
_entity_poly.pdbx_strand_id
1 'polypeptide(L)' 'MVMAKRIERVLTNDPGIGVARHADAGYEIAKKVAKKQGIKIPMS' A
#
# COMPACT_ATOMS: atom_id res chain seq x y z
N MET A 1 -2.64 20.35 -14.36
CA MET A 1 -2.90 18.89 -14.50
C MET A 1 -1.81 17.99 -13.90
N VAL A 2 -0.52 18.33 -13.97
CA VAL A 2 0.57 17.44 -13.47
C VAL A 2 0.58 17.24 -11.95
N MET A 3 0.27 18.27 -11.15
CA MET A 3 0.36 18.18 -9.69
C MET A 3 -0.69 17.27 -9.05
N ALA A 4 -1.95 17.32 -9.48
CA ALA A 4 -3.00 16.45 -8.94
C ALA A 4 -2.64 14.96 -9.08
N LYS A 5 -2.10 14.56 -10.24
CA LYS A 5 -1.65 13.19 -10.50
C LYS A 5 -0.45 12.78 -9.64
N ARG A 6 0.44 13.73 -9.31
CA ARG A 6 1.57 13.48 -8.40
C ARG A 6 1.08 13.30 -6.96
N ILE A 7 0.16 14.15 -6.52
CA ILE A 7 -0.43 14.08 -5.18
C ILE A 7 -1.20 12.76 -5.01
N GLU A 8 -2.03 12.39 -5.98
CA GLU A 8 -2.76 11.12 -5.97
C GLU A 8 -1.80 9.92 -5.80
N ARG A 9 -0.72 9.88 -6.59
CA ARG A 9 0.28 8.80 -6.49
C ARG A 9 1.01 8.78 -5.16
N VAL A 10 1.42 9.93 -4.64
CA VAL A 10 2.14 9.99 -3.36
C VAL A 10 1.23 9.56 -2.22
N LEU A 11 0.01 10.09 -2.15
CA LEU A 11 -0.92 9.78 -1.07
C LEU A 11 -1.52 8.36 -1.15
N THR A 12 -1.32 7.64 -2.24
CA THR A 12 -1.69 6.22 -2.36
C THR A 12 -0.51 5.29 -2.12
N ASN A 13 0.64 5.58 -2.71
CA ASN A 13 1.82 4.70 -2.63
C ASN A 13 2.54 4.80 -1.28
N ASP A 14 2.68 6.00 -0.72
CA ASP A 14 3.39 6.22 0.54
C ASP A 14 2.74 5.47 1.73
N PRO A 15 1.43 5.59 1.99
CA PRO A 15 0.80 4.73 2.99
C PRO A 15 0.75 3.26 2.56
N GLY A 16 0.65 2.99 1.25
CA GLY A 16 0.66 1.64 0.70
C GLY A 16 1.93 0.86 1.06
N ILE A 17 3.10 1.52 1.09
CA ILE A 17 4.36 0.87 1.48
C ILE A 17 4.38 0.52 2.97
N GLY A 18 3.75 1.34 3.81
CA GLY A 18 3.58 1.06 5.24
C GLY A 18 2.77 -0.21 5.44
N VAL A 19 1.63 -0.35 4.76
CA VAL A 19 0.82 -1.58 4.81
C VAL A 19 1.61 -2.79 4.29
N ALA A 20 2.31 -2.64 3.16
CA ALA A 20 3.12 -3.72 2.59
C ALA A 20 4.20 -4.21 3.57
N ARG A 21 4.91 -3.29 4.23
CA ARG A 21 5.94 -3.62 5.22
C ARG A 21 5.39 -4.38 6.42
N HIS A 22 4.22 -3.99 6.93
CA HIS A 22 3.59 -4.71 8.05
C HIS A 22 3.06 -6.08 7.62
N ALA A 23 2.54 -6.20 6.40
CA ALA A 23 2.06 -7.47 5.87
C ALA A 23 3.22 -8.47 5.67
N ASP A 24 4.36 -8.00 5.16
CA ASP A 24 5.61 -8.76 5.04
C ASP A 24 6.13 -9.23 6.41
N ALA A 25 6.05 -8.36 7.43
CA ALA A 25 6.36 -8.71 8.81
C ALA A 25 5.34 -9.67 9.48
N GLY A 26 4.32 -10.13 8.76
CA GLY A 26 3.36 -11.12 9.24
C GLY A 26 2.13 -10.56 9.96
N TYR A 27 1.89 -9.25 9.95
CA TYR A 27 0.73 -8.66 10.62
C TYR A 27 -0.56 -8.99 9.86
N GLU A 28 -1.43 -9.78 10.46
CA GLU A 28 -2.70 -10.21 9.85
C GLU A 28 -3.64 -9.06 9.49
N ILE A 29 -3.66 -7.99 10.31
CA ILE A 29 -4.42 -6.78 10.00
C ILE A 29 -3.91 -6.10 8.72
N ALA A 30 -2.60 -6.07 8.50
CA ALA A 30 -2.00 -5.48 7.32
C ALA A 30 -2.29 -6.31 6.06
N LYS A 31 -2.25 -7.64 6.15
CA LYS A 31 -2.68 -8.54 5.05
C LYS A 31 -4.15 -8.30 4.65
N LYS A 32 -5.03 -8.16 5.64
CA LYS A 32 -6.46 -7.84 5.41
C LYS A 32 -6.64 -6.48 4.74
N VAL A 33 -5.92 -5.46 5.20
CA VAL A 33 -5.95 -4.11 4.61
C VAL A 33 -5.41 -4.14 3.18
N ALA A 34 -4.29 -4.83 2.92
CA ALA A 34 -3.72 -4.98 1.59
C ALA A 34 -4.72 -5.61 0.61
N LYS A 35 -5.41 -6.68 1.01
CA LYS A 35 -6.47 -7.31 0.21
C LYS A 35 -7.66 -6.38 -0.03
N LYS A 36 -8.13 -5.66 1.01
CA LYS A 36 -9.26 -4.74 0.92
C LYS A 36 -8.98 -3.55 -0.01
N GLN A 37 -7.76 -3.03 0.03
CA GLN A 37 -7.36 -1.83 -0.74
C GLN A 37 -6.68 -2.18 -2.08
N GLY A 38 -6.56 -3.47 -2.42
CA GLY A 38 -5.93 -3.91 -3.68
C GLY A 38 -4.43 -3.62 -3.76
N ILE A 39 -3.74 -3.53 -2.63
CA ILE A 39 -2.29 -3.32 -2.58
C ILE A 39 -1.61 -4.61 -3.04
N LYS A 40 -0.87 -4.52 -4.15
CA LYS A 40 -0.13 -5.64 -4.72
C LYS A 40 1.20 -5.78 -3.99
N ILE A 41 1.34 -6.84 -3.21
CA ILE A 41 2.58 -7.20 -2.52
C ILE A 41 3.14 -8.42 -3.27
N PRO A 42 4.30 -8.33 -3.92
CA PRO A 42 4.97 -9.51 -4.45
C PRO A 42 5.31 -10.42 -3.27
N MET A 43 4.81 -11.66 -3.30
CA MET A 43 5.31 -12.69 -2.41
C MET A 43 6.57 -13.28 -3.02
N SER A 44 7.59 -13.53 -2.18
CA SER A 44 8.73 -14.38 -2.52
C SER A 44 8.31 -15.84 -2.63
#